data_AF-A0A2I2KMY8-F1
#
_entry.id   AF-A0A2I2KMY8-F1
#
_cell.length_a   1.000
_cell.length_b   1.000
_cell.length_c   1.000
_cell.angle_alpha   90.00
_cell.angle_beta   90.00
_cell.angle_gamma   90.00
#
_symmetry.space_group_name_H-M   'P 1'
#
loop_
_entity.id
_entity.type
_entity.pdbx_description
1 polymer ?
#
loop_
_entity_poly.entity_id
_entity_poly.type
_entity_poly.pdbx_seq_one_letter_code
_entity_poly.pdbx_strand_id
1 'polypeptide(L)'
;MMYDDIEVAALGRRAGDAFDAHMDTFTCGEVLHDMYMEIIGTDPAGIEALSLSLALLSARQVRTRAAWIEAQDEWLFASAMACDSDLYDDEEDHHQ
;
A
#
# COMPACT_ATOMS: atom_id res chain seq x y z
N MET A 1 -11.23 17.60 -15.24
CA MET A 1 -12.41 16.78 -14.80
C MET A 1 -12.39 16.56 -13.28
N MET A 2 -13.55 16.46 -12.61
CA MET A 2 -13.65 15.92 -11.24
C MET A 2 -13.97 14.43 -11.37
N TYR A 3 -13.05 13.55 -10.96
CA TYR A 3 -13.36 12.11 -10.90
C TYR A 3 -14.61 11.91 -10.05
N ASP A 4 -15.51 11.04 -10.49
CA ASP A 4 -16.66 10.66 -9.68
C ASP A 4 -16.14 10.07 -8.37
N ASP A 5 -16.61 10.58 -7.22
CA ASP A 5 -16.12 10.19 -5.88
C ASP A 5 -16.18 8.67 -5.68
N ILE A 6 -17.05 8.00 -6.43
CA ILE A 6 -17.24 6.55 -6.50
C ILE A 6 -15.99 5.83 -7.07
N GLU A 7 -15.38 6.36 -8.14
CA GLU A 7 -14.22 5.73 -8.80
C GLU A 7 -12.94 5.85 -7.95
N VAL A 8 -12.72 7.02 -7.34
CA VAL A 8 -11.60 7.24 -6.40
C VAL A 8 -11.75 6.33 -5.18
N ALA A 9 -12.96 6.22 -4.62
CA ALA A 9 -13.23 5.31 -3.52
C ALA A 9 -13.03 3.83 -3.91
N ALA A 10 -13.35 3.45 -5.15
CA ALA A 10 -13.13 2.10 -5.66
C ALA A 10 -11.64 1.78 -5.84
N LEU A 11 -10.83 2.74 -6.30
CA LEU A 11 -9.38 2.58 -6.40
C LEU A 11 -8.74 2.45 -5.01
N GLY A 12 -9.15 3.29 -4.06
CA GLY A 12 -8.70 3.22 -2.66
C GLY A 12 -8.96 1.85 -2.03
N ARG A 13 -10.13 1.27 -2.29
CA ARG A 13 -10.45 -0.11 -1.87
C ARG A 13 -9.52 -1.14 -2.49
N ARG A 14 -9.30 -1.09 -3.82
CA ARG A 14 -8.42 -2.04 -4.52
C ARG A 14 -6.97 -1.97 -4.06
N ALA A 15 -6.47 -0.78 -3.74
CA ALA A 15 -5.13 -0.61 -3.17
C ALA A 15 -5.03 -1.18 -1.75
N GLY A 16 -6.09 -1.00 -0.93
CA GLY A 16 -6.24 -1.66 0.36
C GLY A 16 -6.21 -3.18 0.23
N ASP A 17 -7.04 -3.74 -0.66
CA ASP A 17 -7.12 -5.18 -0.90
C ASP A 17 -5.78 -5.77 -1.37
N ALA A 18 -5.05 -5.05 -2.22
CA ALA A 18 -3.75 -5.49 -2.71
C ALA A 18 -2.66 -5.43 -1.62
N PHE A 19 -2.72 -4.42 -0.74
CA PHE A 19 -1.85 -4.36 0.45
C PHE A 19 -2.17 -5.51 1.40
N ASP A 20 -3.45 -5.76 1.68
CA ASP A 20 -3.88 -6.84 2.56
C ASP A 20 -3.46 -8.20 2.00
N ALA A 21 -3.63 -8.45 0.70
CA ALA A 21 -3.15 -9.67 0.04
C ALA A 21 -1.62 -9.82 0.09
N HIS A 22 -0.86 -8.72 -0.06
CA HIS A 22 0.59 -8.75 0.12
C HIS A 22 0.96 -9.12 1.56
N MET A 23 0.25 -8.55 2.54
CA MET A 23 0.46 -8.78 3.96
C MET A 23 0.00 -10.17 4.43
N ASP A 24 -1.00 -10.76 3.79
CA ASP A 24 -1.51 -12.10 4.09
C ASP A 24 -0.44 -13.18 3.80
N THR A 25 0.46 -12.91 2.85
CA THR A 25 1.63 -13.76 2.56
C THR A 25 2.86 -13.42 3.41
N PHE A 26 2.76 -12.46 4.34
CA PHE A 26 3.90 -11.93 5.08
C PHE A 26 4.24 -12.79 6.30
N THR A 27 4.97 -13.86 6.04
CA THR A 27 5.31 -14.94 6.98
C THR A 27 6.23 -14.54 8.14
N CYS A 28 6.89 -13.38 8.08
CA CYS A 28 7.81 -12.94 9.15
C CYS A 28 7.12 -12.80 10.51
N GLY A 29 5.82 -12.45 10.56
CA GLY A 29 5.08 -12.35 11.81
C GLY A 29 4.88 -13.71 12.48
N GLU A 30 4.52 -14.73 11.69
CA GLU A 30 4.35 -16.11 12.15
C GLU A 30 5.67 -16.69 12.67
N VAL A 31 6.77 -16.49 11.93
CA VAL A 31 8.10 -16.95 12.36
C VAL A 31 8.51 -16.32 13.70
N LEU A 32 8.28 -15.01 13.88
CA LEU A 32 8.59 -14.35 15.16
C LEU A 32 7.72 -14.86 16.31
N HIS A 33 6.46 -15.19 16.04
CA HIS A 33 5.56 -15.79 17.02
C HIS A 33 6.04 -17.19 17.43
N ASP A 34 6.40 -18.04 16.46
CA ASP A 34 6.87 -19.39 16.74
C ASP A 34 8.16 -19.37 17.57
N MET A 35 9.12 -18.51 17.20
CA MET A 35 10.33 -18.29 17.98
C MET A 35 10.04 -17.79 19.40
N TYR A 36 9.03 -16.93 19.57
CA TYR A 36 8.60 -16.45 20.89
C TYR A 36 8.06 -17.61 21.74
N MET A 37 7.23 -18.47 21.15
CA MET A 37 6.66 -19.63 21.84
C MET A 37 7.72 -20.65 22.26
N GLU A 38 8.83 -20.76 21.53
CA GLU A 38 9.96 -21.64 21.90
C GLU A 38 10.74 -21.14 23.12
N ILE A 39 10.81 -19.82 23.33
CA ILE A 39 11.68 -19.21 24.35
C ILE A 39 10.92 -18.60 25.54
N ILE A 40 9.58 -18.61 25.49
CA ILE A 40 8.74 -17.98 26.50
C ILE A 40 9.01 -18.59 27.88
N GLY A 41 9.33 -17.74 28.85
CA GLY A 41 9.63 -18.14 30.22
C GLY A 41 11.03 -18.72 30.46
N THR A 42 11.84 -18.91 29.42
CA THR A 42 13.21 -19.43 29.53
C THR A 42 14.28 -18.42 29.16
N ASP A 43 14.01 -17.49 28.24
CA ASP A 43 14.98 -16.49 27.79
C ASP A 43 14.38 -15.07 27.72
N PRO A 44 14.48 -14.29 28.82
CA PRO A 44 14.02 -12.91 28.85
C PRO A 44 14.70 -11.99 27.83
N ALA A 45 15.99 -12.20 27.55
CA ALA A 45 16.74 -11.36 26.62
C ALA A 45 16.31 -11.64 25.17
N GLY A 46 16.08 -12.90 24.82
CA GLY A 46 15.52 -13.29 23.54
C GLY A 46 14.11 -12.72 23.32
N ILE A 47 13.26 -12.70 24.36
CA ILE A 47 11.92 -12.09 24.30
C ILE A 47 11.99 -10.58 23.98
N GLU A 48 12.91 -9.85 24.61
CA GLU A 48 13.10 -8.43 24.35
C GLU A 48 13.56 -8.18 22.90
N ALA A 49 14.48 -9.00 22.39
CA ALA A 49 14.96 -8.93 21.01
C ALA A 49 13.84 -9.23 19.98
N LEU A 50 13.00 -10.24 20.22
CA LEU A 50 11.84 -10.54 19.37
C LEU A 50 10.81 -9.41 19.39
N SER A 51 10.57 -8.82 20.57
CA SER A 51 9.66 -7.69 20.71
C SER A 51 10.13 -6.46 19.93
N LEU A 52 11.44 -6.16 19.98
CA LEU A 52 12.04 -5.10 19.18
C LEU A 52 11.93 -5.40 17.67
N SER A 53 12.18 -6.65 17.28
CA SER A 53 12.09 -7.08 15.88
C SER A 53 10.68 -6.91 15.34
N LEU A 54 9.66 -7.29 16.12
CA LEU A 54 8.25 -7.09 15.79
C LEU A 54 7.91 -5.59 15.66
N ALA A 55 8.41 -4.74 16.55
CA ALA A 55 8.17 -3.30 16.47
C ALA A 55 8.76 -2.68 15.19
N LEU A 56 9.97 -3.09 14.79
CA LEU A 56 10.61 -2.65 13.54
C LEU A 56 9.85 -3.15 12.30
N LEU A 57 9.35 -4.39 12.36
CA LEU A 57 8.52 -4.98 11.32
C LEU A 57 7.23 -4.17 11.12
N SER A 58 6.50 -3.89 12.20
CA SER A 58 5.27 -3.08 12.18
C SER A 58 5.53 -1.67 11.64
N ALA A 59 6.63 -1.03 12.07
CA ALA A 59 7.02 0.29 11.55
C ALA A 59 7.32 0.25 10.04
N ARG A 60 7.93 -0.83 9.54
CA ARG A 60 8.15 -1.03 8.10
C ARG A 60 6.83 -1.22 7.35
N GLN A 61 5.89 -2.01 7.88
CA GLN A 61 4.57 -2.21 7.26
C GLN A 61 3.81 -0.89 7.11
N VAL A 62 3.83 -0.02 8.14
CA VAL A 62 3.22 1.32 8.07
C VAL A 62 3.83 2.15 6.96
N ARG A 63 5.17 2.17 6.82
CA ARG A 63 5.85 2.90 5.73
C ARG A 63 5.53 2.32 4.36
N THR A 64 5.50 0.99 4.23
CA THR A 64 5.14 0.33 2.97
C THR A 64 3.70 0.69 2.57
N ARG A 65 2.76 0.69 3.53
CA ARG A 65 1.39 1.12 3.28
C ARG A 65 1.32 2.57 2.80
N ALA A 66 2.07 3.47 3.44
CA ALA A 66 2.13 4.87 3.03
C ALA A 66 2.69 5.03 1.61
N ALA A 67 3.76 4.31 1.27
CA ALA A 67 4.34 4.34 -0.09
C ALA A 67 3.37 3.79 -1.15
N TRP A 68 2.56 2.80 -0.81
CA TRP A 68 1.52 2.28 -1.72
C TRP A 68 0.39 3.28 -1.96
N ILE A 69 -0.02 4.03 -0.92
CA ILE A 69 -0.98 5.13 -1.05
C ILE A 69 -0.41 6.25 -1.93
N GLU A 70 0.85 6.64 -1.70
CA GLU A 70 1.54 7.65 -2.51
C GLU A 70 1.64 7.23 -3.99
N ALA A 71 2.04 5.99 -4.26
CA ALA A 71 2.07 5.46 -5.62
C ALA A 71 0.68 5.43 -6.28
N GLN A 72 -0.37 5.15 -5.51
CA GLN A 72 -1.75 5.26 -5.97
C GLN A 72 -2.12 6.70 -6.33
N ASP A 73 -1.77 7.68 -5.50
CA ASP A 73 -2.05 9.09 -5.76
C ASP A 73 -1.30 9.59 -7.01
N GLU A 74 -0.05 9.18 -7.21
CA GLU A 74 0.73 9.47 -8.43
C GLU A 74 0.08 8.88 -9.67
N TRP A 75 -0.42 7.64 -9.60
CA TRP A 75 -1.11 7.00 -10.72
C TRP A 75 -2.42 7.71 -11.06
N LEU A 76 -3.20 8.11 -10.05
CA LEU A 76 -4.43 8.89 -10.24
C LEU A 76 -4.13 10.27 -10.85
N PHE A 77 -3.06 10.93 -10.42
CA PHE A 77 -2.62 12.19 -11.00
C PHE A 77 -2.18 12.03 -12.46
N ALA A 78 -1.37 11.01 -12.76
CA ALA A 78 -0.91 10.73 -14.11
C ALA A 78 -2.08 10.34 -15.05
N SER A 79 -3.04 9.55 -14.58
CA SER A 79 -4.25 9.23 -15.35
C SER A 79 -5.14 10.45 -15.57
N ALA A 80 -5.21 11.37 -14.59
CA ALA A 80 -5.92 12.63 -14.76
C ALA A 80 -5.33 13.48 -15.89
N MET A 81 -4.00 13.57 -15.95
CA MET A 81 -3.33 14.32 -17.03
C MET A 81 -3.50 13.67 -18.40
N ALA A 82 -3.46 12.33 -18.49
CA ALA A 82 -3.68 11.62 -19.75
C ALA A 82 -5.12 11.76 -20.27
N CYS A 83 -6.12 11.69 -19.38
CA CYS A 83 -7.53 11.86 -19.77
C CYS A 83 -7.89 13.32 -20.12
N ASP A 84 -7.20 14.32 -19.55
CA ASP A 84 -7.34 15.72 -19.97
C ASP A 84 -6.56 16.02 -21.27
N SER A 85 -5.53 15.25 -21.66
CA SER A 85 -4.83 15.48 -22.94
C SER A 85 -5.64 15.05 -24.16
N ASP A 86 -6.43 13.98 -24.03
CA ASP A 86 -7.27 13.46 -25.13
C ASP A 86 -8.52 14.34 -25.41
N LEU A 87 -8.84 15.30 -24.52
CA LEU A 87 -9.94 16.25 -24.72
C LEU A 87 -9.58 17.48 -25.57
N TYR A 88 -8.28 17.72 -25.82
CA TYR A 88 -7.81 18.90 -26.55
C TYR A 88 -7.12 18.56 -27.88
N ASP A 89 -7.10 17.29 -28.31
CA ASP A 89 -6.45 16.86 -29.56
C ASP A 89 -7.47 16.56 -30.69
N ASP A 90 -8.77 16.71 -30.45
CA ASP A 90 -9.86 16.48 -31.41
C ASP A 90 -10.55 17.79 -31.87
N GLU A 91 -9.87 18.94 -31.79
CA GLU A 91 -10.20 20.10 -32.64
C GLU A 91 -9.36 20.06 -33.92
N GLU A 92 -9.49 18.97 -34.68
CA GLU A 92 -9.13 18.93 -36.09
C GLU A 92 -10.12 19.83 -36.87
N ASP A 93 -9.68 21.05 -37.16
CA ASP A 93 -9.58 21.56 -38.52
C ASP A 93 -10.75 21.20 -39.47
N HIS A 94 -11.95 21.76 -39.22
CA HIS A 94 -13.09 21.62 -40.13
C HIS A 94 -13.70 22.98 -40.55
N HIS A 95 -13.21 23.43 -41.72
CA HIS A 95 -13.90 24.16 -42.79
C HIS A 95 -13.89 25.71 -42.80
N GLN A 96 -13.02 26.22 -43.69
CA GLN A 96 -13.26 27.21 -44.77
C GLN A 96 -14.52 28.07 -44.72
#